data_AF-A0A1C3XTV9-F1
#
_entry.id   AF-A0A1C3XTV9-F1
#
_cell.length_a   1.000
_cell.length_b   1.000
_cell.length_c   1.000
_cell.angle_alpha   90.00
_cell.angle_beta   90.00
_cell.angle_gamma   90.00
#
_symmetry.space_group_name_H-M   'P 1'
#
loop_
_entity.id
_entity.type
_entity.pdbx_description
1 polymer ?
#
loop_
_entity_poly.entity_id
_entity_poly.type
_entity_poly.pdbx_seq_one_letter_code
_entity_poly.pdbx_strand_id
1 'polypeptide(L)'
;MKGLTRASCLAAAALSLIASRADAAIIDWQAELQRCRELRASVAPLLQAGEGISAVGRSNRSVRRCIWIQRMAVRKKIPGAEAW
;
A
#
# COMPACT_ATOMS: atom_id res chain seq x y z
N MET A 1 -1.92 30.87 18.39
CA MET A 1 -2.00 30.22 17.06
C MET A 1 -1.44 28.78 17.07
N LYS A 2 -1.88 27.88 17.98
CA LYS A 2 -1.33 26.50 18.12
C LYS A 2 -2.32 25.37 17.75
N GLY A 3 -3.57 25.71 17.41
CA GLY A 3 -4.63 24.73 17.11
C GLY A 3 -4.83 24.39 15.64
N LEU A 4 -4.37 25.26 14.72
CA LEU A 4 -4.66 25.14 13.29
C LEU A 4 -3.89 23.98 12.63
N THR A 5 -2.65 23.71 13.05
CA THR A 5 -1.81 22.66 12.46
C THR A 5 -2.26 21.25 12.80
N ARG A 6 -2.74 21.01 14.03
CA ARG A 6 -3.26 19.68 14.44
C ARG A 6 -4.55 19.32 13.73
N ALA A 7 -5.47 20.27 13.61
CA ALA A 7 -6.72 20.09 12.89
C ALA A 7 -6.48 19.83 11.39
N SER A 8 -5.55 20.57 10.76
CA SER A 8 -5.18 20.36 9.36
C SER A 8 -4.51 19.00 9.12
N CYS A 9 -3.63 18.53 10.02
CA CYS A 9 -3.05 17.19 9.92
C CYS A 9 -4.11 16.09 10.02
N LEU A 10 -5.08 16.24 10.93
CA LEU A 10 -6.18 15.28 11.08
C LEU A 10 -7.11 15.30 9.86
N ALA A 11 -7.41 16.47 9.32
CA ALA A 11 -8.21 16.62 8.09
C ALA A 11 -7.49 16.00 6.88
N ALA A 12 -6.18 16.21 6.73
CA ALA A 12 -5.39 15.59 5.67
C ALA A 12 -5.31 14.06 5.83
N ALA A 13 -5.20 13.55 7.06
CA ALA A 13 -5.23 12.12 7.33
C ALA A 13 -6.60 11.52 7.02
N ALA A 14 -7.69 12.20 7.40
CA ALA A 14 -9.05 11.78 7.08
C ALA A 14 -9.33 11.79 5.57
N LEU A 15 -8.90 12.84 4.86
CA LEU A 15 -9.02 12.93 3.40
C LEU A 15 -8.18 11.85 2.71
N SER A 16 -6.97 11.55 3.21
CA SER A 16 -6.14 10.45 2.70
C SER A 16 -6.82 9.10 2.90
N LEU A 17 -7.50 8.88 4.04
CA LEU A 17 -8.27 7.67 4.31
C LEU A 17 -9.52 7.56 3.45
N ILE A 18 -10.23 8.67 3.21
CA ILE A 18 -11.43 8.71 2.35
C ILE A 18 -11.05 8.52 0.89
N ALA A 19 -10.01 9.20 0.41
CA ALA A 19 -9.47 9.00 -0.94
C ALA A 19 -8.97 7.56 -1.12
N SER A 20 -8.26 6.99 -0.14
CA SER A 20 -7.86 5.58 -0.16
C SER A 20 -9.07 4.64 -0.22
N ARG A 21 -10.20 5.00 0.40
CA ARG A 21 -11.45 4.23 0.35
C ARG A 21 -12.20 4.39 -0.97
N ALA A 22 -12.18 5.58 -1.58
CA ALA A 22 -12.78 5.85 -2.88
C ALA A 22 -12.00 5.16 -4.00
N ASP A 23 -10.67 5.24 -3.99
CA ASP A 23 -9.79 4.42 -4.82
C ASP A 23 -10.14 2.93 -4.63
N ALA A 24 -10.27 2.46 -3.38
CA ALA A 24 -10.60 1.06 -3.04
C ALA A 24 -11.92 0.53 -3.63
N ALA A 25 -12.86 1.39 -4.03
CA ALA A 25 -14.12 1.00 -4.66
C ALA A 25 -13.98 0.80 -6.19
N ILE A 26 -12.94 1.37 -6.80
CA ILE A 26 -12.64 1.33 -8.25
C ILE A 26 -11.26 0.69 -8.48
N ILE A 27 -10.82 -0.21 -7.57
CA ILE A 27 -9.60 -0.97 -7.80
C ILE A 27 -9.95 -2.16 -8.69
N ASP A 28 -9.37 -2.19 -9.88
CA ASP A 28 -9.21 -3.45 -10.60
C ASP A 28 -8.23 -4.31 -9.80
N TRP A 29 -8.80 -5.15 -8.94
CA TRP A 29 -8.02 -5.96 -8.03
C TRP A 29 -7.12 -6.94 -8.75
N GLN A 30 -7.54 -7.53 -9.88
CA GLN A 30 -6.72 -8.49 -10.59
C GLN A 30 -5.53 -7.79 -11.25
N ALA A 31 -5.77 -6.64 -11.88
CA ALA A 31 -4.69 -5.86 -12.47
C ALA A 31 -3.68 -5.34 -11.41
N GLU A 32 -4.14 -4.86 -10.26
CA GLU A 32 -3.24 -4.42 -9.18
C GLU A 32 -2.49 -5.58 -8.52
N LEU A 33 -3.15 -6.72 -8.28
CA LEU A 33 -2.48 -7.90 -7.71
C LEU A 33 -1.38 -8.41 -8.64
N GLN A 34 -1.61 -8.41 -9.96
CA GLN A 34 -0.60 -8.77 -10.94
C GLN A 34 0.57 -7.78 -10.95
N ARG A 35 0.31 -6.48 -10.97
CA ARG A 35 1.36 -5.44 -10.83
C ARG A 35 2.19 -5.64 -9.56
N CYS A 36 1.54 -6.03 -8.46
CA CYS A 36 2.24 -6.27 -7.20
C CYS A 36 3.09 -7.53 -7.19
N ARG A 37 2.70 -8.58 -7.93
CA ARG A 37 3.56 -9.76 -8.15
C ARG A 37 4.81 -9.42 -8.95
N GLU A 38 4.64 -8.67 -10.03
CA GLU A 38 5.76 -8.22 -10.87
C GLU A 38 6.73 -7.34 -10.09
N LEU A 39 6.19 -6.40 -9.30
CA LEU A 39 7.00 -5.58 -8.41
C LEU A 39 7.68 -6.42 -7.33
N ARG A 40 7.01 -7.44 -6.78
CA ARG A 40 7.63 -8.36 -5.80
C ARG A 40 8.81 -9.09 -6.43
N ALA A 41 8.68 -9.55 -7.67
CA ALA A 41 9.75 -10.22 -8.39
C ALA A 41 10.96 -9.30 -8.63
N SER A 42 10.73 -8.02 -8.95
CA SER A 42 11.84 -7.06 -9.17
C SER A 42 12.57 -6.67 -7.89
N VAL A 43 11.89 -6.67 -6.73
CA VAL A 43 12.52 -6.38 -5.43
C VAL A 43 12.94 -7.63 -4.65
N ALA A 44 12.63 -8.84 -5.16
CA ALA A 44 13.02 -10.10 -4.54
C ALA A 44 14.54 -10.19 -4.25
N PRO A 45 15.44 -9.72 -5.12
CA PRO A 45 16.88 -9.71 -4.81
C PRO A 45 17.22 -8.85 -3.58
N LEU A 46 16.56 -7.70 -3.40
CA LEU A 46 16.76 -6.83 -2.24
C LEU A 46 16.24 -7.48 -0.95
N LEU A 47 15.12 -8.21 -1.05
CA LEU A 47 14.57 -8.96 0.07
C LEU A 47 15.48 -10.14 0.46
N GLN A 48 16.06 -10.85 -0.53
CA GLN A 48 17.04 -11.91 -0.32
C GLN A 48 18.36 -11.38 0.26
N ALA A 49 18.75 -10.16 -0.10
CA ALA A 49 19.91 -9.47 0.48
C ALA A 49 19.70 -9.02 1.95
N GLY A 50 18.53 -9.26 2.53
CA GLY A 50 18.26 -9.02 3.95
C GLY A 50 17.82 -7.59 4.29
N GLU A 51 17.53 -6.73 3.30
CA GLU A 51 17.06 -5.36 3.58
C GLU A 51 15.69 -5.34 4.29
N GLY A 52 14.91 -6.41 4.17
CA GLY A 52 13.60 -6.53 4.78
C GLY A 52 12.54 -5.65 4.09
N ILE A 53 11.29 -6.12 4.14
CA ILE A 53 10.16 -5.49 3.44
C ILE A 53 9.93 -4.04 3.92
N SER A 54 10.22 -3.76 5.19
CA SER A 54 10.06 -2.42 5.78
C SER A 54 11.06 -1.40 5.23
N ALA A 55 12.32 -1.78 4.98
CA ALA A 55 13.30 -0.85 4.40
C ALA A 55 13.01 -0.62 2.92
N VAL A 56 12.77 -1.68 2.17
CA VAL A 56 12.39 -1.63 0.74
C VAL A 56 11.09 -0.84 0.54
N GLY A 57 10.11 -0.99 1.43
CA GLY A 57 8.88 -0.21 1.39
C GLY A 57 9.09 1.27 1.73
N ARG A 58 9.99 1.59 2.66
CA ARG A 58 10.30 2.99 3.01
C ARG A 58 10.93 3.72 1.82
N SER A 59 11.82 3.07 1.08
CA SER A 59 12.49 3.63 -0.09
C SER A 59 11.64 3.62 -1.36
N ASN A 60 10.64 2.72 -1.46
CA ASN A 60 9.85 2.55 -2.68
C ASN A 60 8.34 2.76 -2.45
N ARG A 61 7.79 3.84 -3.04
CA ARG A 61 6.35 4.18 -2.95
C ARG A 61 5.46 3.09 -3.56
N SER A 62 5.88 2.46 -4.65
CA SER A 62 5.13 1.37 -5.30
C SER A 62 5.06 0.15 -4.38
N VAL A 63 6.12 -0.15 -3.65
CA VAL A 63 6.16 -1.25 -2.67
C VAL A 63 5.19 -0.98 -1.52
N ARG A 64 5.16 0.24 -0.96
CA ARG A 64 4.16 0.64 0.04
C ARG A 64 2.74 0.48 -0.45
N ARG A 65 2.46 0.90 -1.69
CA ARG A 65 1.14 0.72 -2.32
C ARG A 65 0.80 -0.77 -2.40
N CYS A 66 1.72 -1.62 -2.86
CA CYS A 66 1.48 -3.05 -2.97
C CYS A 66 1.23 -3.75 -1.64
N ILE A 67 1.95 -3.39 -0.58
CA ILE A 67 1.66 -3.89 0.77
C ILE A 67 0.24 -3.51 1.20
N TRP A 68 -0.19 -2.27 0.95
CA TRP A 68 -1.53 -1.82 1.29
C TRP A 68 -2.61 -2.53 0.45
N ILE A 69 -2.41 -2.66 -0.87
CA ILE A 69 -3.29 -3.39 -1.78
C ILE A 69 -3.45 -4.83 -1.32
N GLN A 70 -2.36 -5.55 -1.07
CA GLN A 70 -2.40 -6.94 -0.62
C GLN A 70 -3.14 -7.07 0.72
N ARG A 71 -2.86 -6.18 1.69
CA ARG A 71 -3.61 -6.16 2.97
C ARG A 71 -5.10 -5.88 2.81
N MET A 72 -5.48 -5.05 1.84
CA MET A 72 -6.89 -4.79 1.53
C MET A 72 -7.52 -5.98 0.82
N ALA A 73 -6.81 -6.59 -0.13
CA ALA A 73 -7.24 -7.75 -0.90
C ALA A 73 -7.49 -8.97 0.02
N VAL A 74 -6.58 -9.23 0.97
CA VAL A 74 -6.77 -10.26 2.01
C VAL A 74 -8.02 -9.97 2.85
N ARG A 75 -8.18 -8.73 3.34
CA ARG A 75 -9.36 -8.35 4.14
C ARG A 75 -10.67 -8.49 3.36
N LYS A 76 -10.65 -8.23 2.06
CA LYS A 76 -11.79 -8.37 1.14
C LYS A 76 -11.94 -9.79 0.58
N LYS A 77 -11.06 -10.74 0.95
CA LYS A 77 -11.02 -12.12 0.45
C LYS A 77 -10.94 -12.21 -1.09
N ILE A 78 -10.20 -11.29 -1.71
CA ILE A 78 -10.00 -11.30 -3.15
C ILE A 78 -9.07 -12.48 -3.52
N PRO A 79 -9.44 -13.32 -4.50
CA PRO A 79 -8.57 -14.40 -4.98
C PRO A 79 -7.24 -13.87 -5.52
N GLY A 80 -6.15 -14.54 -5.15
CA GLY A 80 -4.79 -14.18 -5.58
C GLY A 80 -4.06 -13.18 -4.68
N ALA A 81 -4.68 -12.76 -3.58
CA ALA A 81 -4.03 -11.95 -2.54
C ALA A 81 -2.93 -12.76 -1.82
N GLU A 82 -1.77 -12.14 -1.61
CA GLU A 82 -0.60 -12.75 -0.97
C GLU A 82 -0.26 -12.06 0.34
N ALA A 83 0.26 -12.82 1.31
CA ALA A 83 0.84 -12.25 2.52
C ALA A 83 2.24 -11.69 2.19
N TRP A 84 2.35 -10.36 2.23
CA TRP A 84 3.62 -9.65 2.25
C TRP A 84 4.14 -9.50 3.67
#